data_AF-A0A376TL84-F1
#
_entry.id   AF-A0A376TL84-F1
#
_cell.length_a   1.000
_cell.length_b   1.000
_cell.length_c   1.000
_cell.angle_alpha   90.00
_cell.angle_beta   90.00
_cell.angle_gamma   90.00
#
_symmetry.space_group_name_H-M   'P 1'
#
loop_
_entity.id
_entity.type
_entity.pdbx_description
1 polymer ?
#
loop_
_entity_poly.entity_id
_entity_poly.type
_entity_poly.pdbx_seq_one_letter_code
_entity_poly.pdbx_strand_id
1 'polypeptide(L)'
;MPKLNGQDAAANAAKVTVVADALSSNQSKVSVAEDHVKAGESTTVTLVAKDAHGNAISGLSLSASLTGTASEGATRFQLDRKR
;
A
#
# COMPACT_ATOMS: atom_id res chain seq x y z
N MET A 1 13.18 0.29 39.93
CA MET A 1 13.76 1.31 39.02
C MET A 1 14.90 2.04 39.72
N PRO A 2 15.97 2.41 39.00
CA PRO A 2 16.96 3.35 39.53
C PRO A 2 16.29 4.70 39.82
N LYS A 3 16.66 5.30 40.96
CA LYS A 3 16.16 6.59 41.43
C LYS A 3 17.27 7.62 41.42
N LEU A 4 16.99 8.81 40.91
CA LEU A 4 17.81 9.98 41.11
C LEU A 4 17.03 10.89 42.05
N ASN A 5 17.67 11.37 43.13
CA ASN A 5 17.06 12.33 44.07
C ASN A 5 15.64 11.92 44.57
N GLY A 6 15.39 10.62 44.74
CA GLY A 6 14.10 10.07 45.20
C GLY A 6 13.00 9.95 44.12
N GLN A 7 13.22 10.52 42.93
CA GLN A 7 12.36 10.43 41.76
C GLN A 7 12.74 9.22 40.90
N ASP A 8 11.76 8.61 40.23
CA ASP A 8 12.02 7.54 39.27
C ASP A 8 12.74 8.13 38.05
N ALA A 9 14.00 7.74 37.84
CA ALA A 9 14.83 8.29 36.78
C ALA A 9 14.30 8.00 35.36
N ALA A 10 13.36 7.05 35.23
CA ALA A 10 12.71 6.66 33.99
C ALA A 10 11.23 7.10 33.90
N ALA A 11 10.76 7.99 34.79
CA ALA A 11 9.34 8.40 34.86
C ALA A 11 8.82 9.01 33.54
N ASN A 12 9.70 9.62 32.74
CA ASN A 12 9.38 10.20 31.44
C ASN A 12 10.25 9.56 30.35
N ALA A 13 9.91 8.33 29.95
CA ALA A 13 10.53 7.72 28.79
C ALA A 13 10.04 8.39 27.48
N ALA A 14 10.98 8.76 26.62
CA ALA A 14 10.65 9.22 25.26
C ALA A 14 10.10 8.05 24.43
N LYS A 15 9.06 8.31 23.65
CA LYS A 15 8.55 7.36 22.65
C LYS A 15 9.26 7.63 21.33
N VAL A 16 9.83 6.57 20.74
CA VAL A 16 10.44 6.61 19.42
C VAL A 16 9.72 5.61 18.53
N THR A 17 9.36 6.03 17.33
CA THR A 17 8.82 5.14 16.30
C THR A 17 9.91 4.86 15.30
N VAL A 18 10.26 3.58 15.15
CA VAL A 18 11.12 3.13 14.05
C VAL A 18 10.24 2.93 12.83
N VAL A 19 10.58 3.62 11.74
CA VAL A 19 9.87 3.53 10.47
C VAL A 19 10.60 2.56 9.54
N ALA A 20 9.85 1.94 8.65
CA ALA A 20 10.41 1.09 7.60
C ALA A 20 11.21 1.93 6.58
N ASP A 21 12.15 1.29 5.91
CA ASP A 21 12.92 1.91 4.82
C ASP A 21 12.09 1.97 3.52
N ALA A 22 12.75 2.24 2.39
CA ALA A 22 12.16 2.25 1.07
C ALA A 22 11.45 0.93 0.72
N LEU A 23 10.35 1.04 -0.03
CA LEU A 23 9.60 -0.09 -0.55
C LEU A 23 10.50 -1.01 -1.38
N SER A 24 10.44 -2.31 -1.07
CA SER A 24 11.09 -3.36 -1.85
C SER A 24 10.06 -4.12 -2.67
N SER A 25 10.19 -4.08 -4.00
CA SER A 25 9.34 -4.84 -4.92
C SER A 25 9.50 -6.35 -4.75
N ASN A 26 10.69 -6.82 -4.34
CA ASN A 26 10.98 -8.24 -4.13
C ASN A 26 10.35 -8.80 -2.84
N GLN A 27 10.07 -7.93 -1.86
CA GLN A 27 9.45 -8.32 -0.58
C GLN A 27 7.96 -8.00 -0.51
N SER A 28 7.50 -7.06 -1.33
CA SER A 28 6.10 -6.66 -1.41
C SER A 28 5.31 -7.59 -2.32
N LYS A 29 4.01 -7.72 -2.06
CA LYS A 29 3.13 -8.59 -2.86
C LYS A 29 1.78 -7.93 -3.11
N VAL A 30 1.32 -8.01 -4.36
CA VAL A 30 -0.06 -7.69 -4.73
C VAL A 30 -0.84 -8.99 -4.97
N SER A 31 -2.09 -9.03 -4.53
CA SER A 31 -3.00 -10.15 -4.77
C SER A 31 -4.41 -9.65 -5.02
N VAL A 32 -5.20 -10.44 -5.75
CA VAL A 32 -6.63 -10.19 -6.00
C VAL A 32 -7.46 -11.23 -5.25
N ALA A 33 -8.64 -10.85 -4.78
CA ALA A 33 -9.55 -11.78 -4.12
C ALA A 33 -10.15 -12.80 -5.09
N GLU A 34 -10.43 -12.39 -6.32
CA GLU A 34 -10.95 -13.23 -7.39
C GLU A 34 -10.15 -12.96 -8.67
N ASP A 35 -9.72 -14.01 -9.37
CA ASP A 35 -8.99 -13.92 -10.63
C ASP A 35 -9.91 -13.92 -11.88
N HIS A 36 -11.21 -14.16 -11.67
CA HIS A 36 -12.26 -14.06 -12.68
C HIS A 36 -13.40 -13.20 -12.16
N VAL A 37 -13.60 -12.03 -12.77
CA VAL A 37 -14.65 -11.08 -12.38
C VAL A 37 -15.60 -10.90 -13.55
N LYS A 38 -16.90 -11.02 -13.30
CA LYS A 38 -17.91 -10.76 -14.34
C LYS A 38 -17.90 -9.29 -14.74
N ALA A 39 -18.24 -8.99 -15.99
CA ALA A 39 -18.32 -7.61 -16.45
C ALA A 39 -19.32 -6.81 -15.62
N GLY A 40 -18.92 -5.62 -15.16
CA GLY A 40 -19.72 -4.75 -14.29
C GLY A 40 -19.59 -5.04 -12.78
N GLU A 41 -18.97 -6.15 -12.39
CA GLU A 41 -18.71 -6.48 -10.99
C GLU A 41 -17.36 -5.94 -10.51
N SER A 42 -17.14 -5.98 -9.20
CA SER A 42 -15.91 -5.50 -8.56
C SER A 42 -15.20 -6.62 -7.79
N THR A 43 -13.87 -6.49 -7.65
CA THR A 43 -13.06 -7.37 -6.80
C THR A 43 -12.11 -6.54 -5.94
N THR A 44 -11.63 -7.14 -4.84
CA THR A 44 -10.67 -6.49 -3.95
C THR A 44 -9.24 -6.80 -4.37
N VAL A 45 -8.42 -5.76 -4.48
CA VAL A 45 -6.96 -5.88 -4.64
C VAL A 45 -6.29 -5.55 -3.32
N THR A 46 -5.38 -6.39 -2.85
CA THR A 46 -4.61 -6.20 -1.62
C THR A 46 -3.13 -6.06 -1.94
N LEU A 47 -2.51 -4.99 -1.44
CA LEU A 47 -1.07 -4.79 -1.44
C LEU A 47 -0.52 -5.00 -0.03
N VAL A 48 0.44 -5.92 0.10
CA VAL A 48 1.29 -6.04 1.30
C VAL A 48 2.62 -5.37 0.97
N ALA A 49 2.80 -4.14 1.45
CA ALA A 49 4.00 -3.33 1.22
C ALA A 49 5.06 -3.60 2.31
N LYS A 50 6.28 -3.94 1.88
CA LYS A 50 7.43 -4.21 2.76
C LYS A 50 8.71 -3.54 2.28
N ASP A 51 9.60 -3.22 3.21
CA ASP A 51 10.97 -2.82 2.90
C ASP A 51 11.88 -4.04 2.62
N ALA A 52 13.16 -3.80 2.33
CA ALA A 52 14.12 -4.86 2.04
C ALA A 52 14.36 -5.83 3.22
N HIS A 53 14.09 -5.39 4.45
CA HIS A 53 14.27 -6.16 5.67
C HIS A 53 12.98 -6.90 6.10
N GLY A 54 11.88 -6.73 5.34
CA GLY A 54 10.60 -7.36 5.60
C GLY A 54 9.69 -6.58 6.56
N ASN A 55 10.04 -5.34 6.92
CA ASN A 55 9.20 -4.48 7.76
C ASN A 55 8.00 -3.98 6.96
N ALA A 56 6.83 -3.94 7.59
CA ALA A 56 5.61 -3.43 6.97
C ALA A 56 5.68 -1.91 6.81
N ILE A 57 5.27 -1.42 5.63
CA ILE A 57 5.22 0.01 5.34
C ILE A 57 3.78 0.50 5.44
N SER A 58 3.56 1.58 6.19
CA SER A 58 2.26 2.23 6.38
C SER A 58 2.26 3.66 5.85
N GLY A 59 1.07 4.25 5.65
CA GLY A 59 0.93 5.66 5.25
C GLY A 59 1.32 5.97 3.79
N LEU A 60 1.42 4.96 2.92
CA LEU A 60 1.72 5.15 1.50
C LEU A 60 0.53 5.79 0.77
N SER A 61 0.82 6.78 -0.08
CA SER A 61 -0.10 7.20 -1.14
C SER A 61 0.02 6.24 -2.31
N LEU A 62 -1.08 5.57 -2.64
CA LEU A 62 -1.10 4.51 -3.65
C LEU A 62 -1.85 4.97 -4.90
N SER A 63 -1.39 4.48 -6.05
CA SER A 63 -2.11 4.52 -7.31
C SER A 63 -1.99 3.16 -7.99
N ALA A 64 -2.90 2.86 -8.91
CA ALA A 64 -2.89 1.61 -9.66
C ALA A 64 -2.92 1.90 -11.16
N SER A 65 -2.27 1.03 -11.93
CA SER A 65 -2.37 1.01 -13.39
C SER A 65 -2.97 -0.31 -13.81
N LEU A 66 -4.04 -0.25 -14.60
CA LEU A 66 -4.65 -1.42 -15.20
C LEU A 66 -4.13 -1.56 -16.63
N THR A 67 -3.77 -2.79 -17.00
CA THR A 67 -3.33 -3.15 -18.34
C THR A 67 -4.15 -4.33 -18.84
N GLY A 68 -4.15 -4.56 -20.15
CA GLY A 68 -4.98 -5.58 -20.80
C GLY A 68 -6.21 -4.99 -21.49
N THR A 69 -6.90 -5.82 -22.27
CA THR A 69 -8.13 -5.46 -22.97
C THR A 69 -9.33 -5.85 -22.12
N ALA A 70 -10.16 -4.88 -21.75
CA ALA A 70 -11.49 -5.17 -21.23
C ALA A 70 -12.36 -5.76 -22.34
N SER A 71 -13.14 -6.80 -22.03
CA SER A 71 -14.23 -7.23 -22.90
C SER A 71 -15.30 -6.12 -23.00
N GLU A 72 -16.08 -6.10 -24.09
CA GLU A 72 -16.97 -5.01 -24.55
C GLU A 72 -17.51 -4.06 -23.47
N GLY A 73 -17.28 -2.76 -23.67
CA GLY A 73 -17.82 -1.68 -22.81
C GLY A 73 -16.78 -0.66 -22.31
N ALA A 74 -15.48 -0.90 -22.50
CA ALA A 74 -14.45 0.10 -22.21
C ALA A 74 -14.50 1.22 -23.26
N THR A 75 -14.94 2.39 -22.84
CA THR A 75 -15.05 3.58 -23.68
C THR A 75 -13.73 3.91 -24.37
N ARG A 76 -13.67 3.61 -25.67
CA ARG A 76 -12.63 4.15 -26.54
C ARG A 76 -12.93 5.62 -26.76
N PHE A 77 -12.17 6.52 -26.15
CA PHE A 77 -12.21 7.96 -26.46
C PHE A 77 -11.80 8.18 -27.92
N GLN A 78 -12.78 8.13 -28.82
CA GLN A 78 -12.62 8.57 -30.20
C GLN A 78 -12.96 10.06 -30.22
N LEU A 79 -11.94 10.93 -30.34
CA LEU A 79 -12.17 12.31 -30.78
C LEU A 79 -12.76 12.24 -32.19
N ASP A 80 -14.04 12.55 -32.34
CA ASP A 80 -14.62 12.84 -33.65
C ASP A 80 -14.16 14.24 -34.07
N ARG A 81 -13.09 14.29 -34.86
CA ARG A 81 -12.65 15.53 -35.50
C ARG A 81 -13.49 15.70 -36.77
N LYS A 82 -14.69 16.28 -36.62
CA LYS A 82 -15.51 16.70 -37.76
C LYS A 82 -14.81 17.86 -38.48
N ARG A 83 -14.77 17.74 -39.81
CA ARG A 83 -14.16 18.70 -40.75
C ARG A 83 -14.73 20.10 -40.63
#